data_AF-A0A2D6RJ70-F1
#
_entry.id   AF-A0A2D6RJ70-F1
#
_cell.length_a   1.000
_cell.length_b   1.000
_cell.length_c   1.000
_cell.angle_alpha   90.00
_cell.angle_beta   90.00
_cell.angle_gamma   90.00
#
_symmetry.space_group_name_H-M   'P 1'
#
loop_
_entity.id
_entity.type
_entity.pdbx_description
1 polymer ?
#
loop_
_entity_poly.entity_id
_entity_poly.type
_entity_poly.pdbx_seq_one_letter_code
_entity_poly.pdbx_strand_id
1 'polypeptide(L)'
;MAREYGYQELKLFPAALAGGAKFLSSISSIFQDISFCPTGGVTAENKADYFALSNVFAVGGTWVAQKDWVVSENWQAITDACIAANQPA
;
A
#
# COMPACT_ATOMS: atom_id res chain seq x y z
N MET A 1 19.60 -7.41 -6.73
CA MET A 1 19.90 -5.97 -6.55
C MET A 1 19.15 -5.19 -5.45
N ALA A 2 18.16 -5.71 -4.71
CA ALA A 2 17.80 -5.14 -3.38
C ALA A 2 17.99 -6.19 -2.29
N ARG A 3 17.40 -7.37 -2.54
CA ARG A 3 17.63 -8.62 -1.82
C ARG A 3 19.11 -8.97 -1.60
N GLU A 4 19.94 -8.82 -2.63
CA GLU A 4 21.41 -9.06 -2.56
C GLU A 4 22.13 -8.13 -1.60
N TYR A 5 21.57 -6.95 -1.32
CA TYR A 5 22.08 -6.01 -0.32
C TYR A 5 21.39 -6.18 1.05
N GLY A 6 20.60 -7.23 1.23
CA GLY A 6 19.91 -7.54 2.49
C GLY A 6 18.56 -6.84 2.69
N TYR A 7 18.05 -6.11 1.70
CA TYR A 7 16.73 -5.48 1.81
C TYR A 7 15.61 -6.49 1.54
N GLN A 8 14.67 -6.60 2.49
CA GLN A 8 13.55 -7.54 2.43
C GLN A 8 12.18 -6.84 2.32
N GLU A 9 12.08 -5.59 2.75
CA GLU A 9 10.86 -4.79 2.70
C GLU A 9 10.98 -3.75 1.59
N LEU A 10 10.16 -3.89 0.54
CA LEU A 10 10.29 -3.07 -0.67
C LEU A 10 9.02 -2.28 -0.97
N LYS A 11 9.18 -1.11 -1.58
CA LYS A 11 8.06 -0.33 -2.13
C LYS A 11 7.81 -0.74 -3.57
N LEU A 12 6.61 -1.21 -3.88
CA LEU A 12 6.15 -1.33 -5.28
C LEU A 12 5.51 -0.01 -5.69
N PHE A 13 6.10 0.68 -6.66
CA PHE A 13 5.60 1.97 -7.14
C PHE A 13 5.84 2.16 -8.64
N PRO A 14 4.85 2.67 -9.41
CA PRO A 14 3.44 2.83 -9.05
C PRO A 14 2.69 1.49 -9.15
N ALA A 15 2.13 1.01 -8.03
CA ALA A 15 1.58 -0.34 -7.88
C ALA A 15 0.52 -0.69 -8.94
N ALA A 16 -0.45 0.21 -9.18
CA ALA A 16 -1.51 -0.06 -10.15
C ALA A 16 -0.98 -0.25 -11.59
N LEU A 17 0.03 0.53 -12.01
CA LEU A 17 0.61 0.41 -13.35
C LEU A 17 1.58 -0.78 -13.47
N ALA A 18 2.16 -1.22 -12.35
CA ALA A 18 3.01 -2.39 -12.27
C ALA A 18 2.24 -3.73 -12.21
N GLY A 19 0.90 -3.69 -12.32
CA GLY A 19 0.04 -4.88 -12.30
C GLY A 19 -0.65 -5.17 -10.95
N GLY A 20 -0.45 -4.32 -9.95
CA GLY A 20 -1.19 -4.31 -8.68
C GLY A 20 -1.10 -5.61 -7.87
N ALA A 21 -2.19 -5.95 -7.18
CA ALA A 21 -2.27 -7.14 -6.33
C ALA A 21 -1.99 -8.45 -7.11
N LYS A 22 -2.41 -8.55 -8.38
CA LYS A 22 -2.14 -9.73 -9.22
C LYS A 22 -0.65 -9.95 -9.46
N PHE A 23 0.09 -8.85 -9.69
CA PHE A 23 1.54 -8.91 -9.82
C PHE A 23 2.18 -9.39 -8.51
N LEU A 24 1.81 -8.79 -7.37
CA LEU A 24 2.35 -9.18 -6.05
C LEU A 24 2.02 -10.63 -5.67
N SER A 25 0.82 -11.11 -6.01
CA SER A 25 0.43 -12.51 -5.85
C SER A 25 1.38 -13.43 -6.61
N SER A 26 1.73 -13.10 -7.86
CA SER A 26 2.66 -13.89 -8.68
C SER A 26 4.08 -13.89 -8.09
N ILE A 27 4.52 -12.73 -7.57
CA ILE A 27 5.84 -12.52 -6.96
C ILE A 27 6.05 -13.32 -5.68
N SER A 28 4.97 -13.54 -4.89
CA SER A 28 5.06 -14.27 -3.62
C SER A 28 5.66 -15.68 -3.74
N SER A 29 5.48 -16.33 -4.90
CA SER A 29 6.03 -17.66 -5.17
C SER A 29 7.53 -17.66 -5.49
N ILE A 30 8.07 -16.54 -5.99
CA ILE A 30 9.45 -16.41 -6.48
C ILE A 30 10.36 -15.85 -5.38
N PHE A 31 9.86 -14.85 -4.65
CA PHE A 31 10.60 -14.11 -3.63
C PHE A 31 9.89 -14.22 -2.28
N GLN A 32 9.98 -15.41 -1.67
CA GLN A 32 9.28 -15.74 -0.42
C GLN A 32 9.78 -14.94 0.80
N ASP A 33 11.00 -14.41 0.72
CA ASP A 33 11.65 -13.60 1.76
C ASP A 33 11.46 -12.09 1.56
N ILE A 34 10.66 -11.67 0.57
CA ILE A 34 10.42 -10.27 0.25
C ILE A 34 8.96 -9.90 0.52
N SER A 35 8.75 -8.80 1.23
CA SER A 35 7.45 -8.21 1.48
C SER A 35 7.36 -6.79 0.91
N PHE A 36 6.14 -6.33 0.67
CA PHE A 36 5.89 -5.11 -0.08
C PHE A 36 4.97 -4.14 0.65
N CYS A 37 5.27 -2.85 0.45
CA CYS A 37 4.34 -1.73 0.66
C CYS A 37 3.96 -1.14 -0.71
N PRO A 38 2.90 -1.65 -1.40
CA PRO A 38 2.44 -1.09 -2.65
C PRO A 38 1.93 0.35 -2.47
N THR A 39 2.32 1.23 -3.38
CA THR A 39 1.91 2.63 -3.40
C THR A 39 1.65 3.09 -4.82
N GLY A 40 0.69 4.00 -5.00
CA GLY A 40 0.31 4.55 -6.30
C GLY A 40 -0.83 3.76 -6.93
N GLY A 41 -2.02 4.36 -6.90
CA GLY A 41 -3.28 3.72 -7.33
C GLY A 41 -3.93 2.81 -6.29
N VAL A 42 -3.41 2.78 -5.04
CA VAL A 42 -4.11 2.15 -3.91
C VAL A 42 -5.15 3.12 -3.34
N THR A 43 -6.33 2.61 -3.02
CA THR A 43 -7.49 3.36 -2.52
C THR A 43 -8.17 2.61 -1.37
N ALA A 44 -9.18 3.23 -0.73
CA ALA A 44 -9.97 2.57 0.31
C ALA A 44 -10.71 1.32 -0.21
N GLU A 45 -11.12 1.34 -1.48
CA GLU A 45 -11.90 0.28 -2.12
C GLU A 45 -11.05 -0.94 -2.48
N ASN A 46 -9.76 -0.75 -2.80
CA ASN A 46 -8.88 -1.84 -3.25
C ASN A 46 -7.83 -2.27 -2.22
N LYS A 47 -7.70 -1.60 -1.06
CA LYS A 47 -6.70 -1.96 -0.04
C LYS A 47 -6.83 -3.41 0.44
N ALA A 48 -8.05 -3.95 0.49
CA ALA A 48 -8.31 -5.31 0.92
C ALA A 48 -7.68 -6.36 -0.01
N ASP A 49 -7.66 -6.11 -1.32
CA ASP A 49 -7.03 -7.00 -2.31
C ASP A 49 -5.53 -7.16 -2.05
N TYR A 50 -4.87 -6.09 -1.58
CA TYR A 50 -3.47 -6.12 -1.21
C TYR A 50 -3.25 -6.80 0.14
N PHE A 51 -4.07 -6.50 1.15
CA PHE A 51 -3.96 -7.12 2.48
C PHE A 51 -4.29 -8.62 2.51
N ALA A 52 -4.99 -9.14 1.50
CA ALA A 52 -5.18 -10.57 1.33
C ALA A 52 -3.89 -11.34 0.99
N LEU A 53 -2.81 -10.64 0.63
CA LEU A 53 -1.53 -11.24 0.23
C LEU A 53 -0.55 -11.29 1.41
N SER A 54 0.05 -12.47 1.64
CA SER A 54 1.02 -12.67 2.72
C SER A 54 2.31 -11.88 2.56
N ASN A 55 2.64 -11.45 1.34
CA ASN A 55 3.81 -10.63 1.04
C ASN A 55 3.50 -9.12 1.02
N VAL A 56 2.40 -8.67 1.61
CA VAL A 56 2.06 -7.26 1.79
C VAL A 56 1.96 -6.94 3.28
N PHE A 57 2.83 -6.06 3.79
CA PHE A 57 2.86 -5.70 5.21
C PHE A 57 2.17 -4.36 5.51
N ALA A 58 2.06 -3.50 4.51
CA ALA A 58 1.41 -2.20 4.59
C ALA A 58 0.95 -1.79 3.20
N VAL A 59 0.10 -0.77 3.10
CA VAL A 59 -0.21 -0.12 1.83
C VAL A 59 -0.02 1.39 1.97
N GLY A 60 0.34 2.06 0.87
CA GLY A 60 0.53 3.50 0.85
C GLY A 60 -0.42 4.19 -0.13
N GLY A 61 -1.06 5.27 0.30
CA GLY A 61 -1.75 6.16 -0.62
C GLY A 61 -2.26 7.43 0.03
N THR A 62 -2.63 8.38 -0.83
CA THR A 62 -2.95 9.75 -0.44
C THR A 62 -4.38 9.89 0.09
N TRP A 63 -5.21 8.84 0.01
CA TRP A 63 -6.63 8.92 0.40
C TRP A 63 -6.84 9.22 1.90
N VAL A 64 -5.85 8.92 2.75
CA VAL A 64 -5.87 9.24 4.19
C VAL A 64 -5.43 10.68 4.49
N ALA A 65 -4.73 11.33 3.57
CA ALA A 65 -4.18 12.67 3.74
C ALA A 65 -4.17 13.41 2.40
N GLN A 66 -5.35 13.76 1.91
CA GLN A 66 -5.48 14.49 0.64
C GLN A 66 -4.82 15.86 0.74
N LYS A 67 -4.18 16.29 -0.35
CA LYS A 67 -3.46 17.59 -0.41
C LYS A 67 -4.35 18.75 0.04
N ASP A 68 -5.60 18.76 -0.40
CA ASP A 68 -6.53 19.86 -0.09
C ASP A 68 -6.88 19.91 1.40
N TRP A 69 -6.95 18.75 2.08
CA TRP A 69 -7.15 18.71 3.54
C TRP A 69 -5.94 19.24 4.29
N VAL A 70 -4.72 18.93 3.82
CA VAL A 70 -3.49 19.45 4.43
C VAL A 70 -3.39 20.97 4.22
N VAL A 71 -3.66 21.46 3.01
CA VAL A 71 -3.61 22.90 2.68
C VAL A 71 -4.67 23.70 3.43
N SER A 72 -5.85 23.13 3.66
CA SER A 72 -6.94 23.75 4.41
C SER A 72 -6.90 23.48 5.92
N GLU A 73 -5.85 22.82 6.41
CA GLU A 73 -5.71 22.40 7.82
C GLU A 73 -6.92 21.61 8.35
N ASN A 74 -7.57 20.83 7.48
CA ASN A 74 -8.71 19.99 7.83
C ASN A 74 -8.25 18.69 8.50
N TRP A 75 -7.77 18.82 9.74
CA TRP A 75 -7.28 17.71 10.56
C TRP A 75 -8.36 16.68 10.90
N GLN A 76 -9.63 17.12 10.98
CA GLN A 76 -10.74 16.22 11.24
C GLN A 76 -10.94 15.24 10.08
N ALA A 77 -10.94 15.73 8.83
CA ALA A 77 -11.07 14.85 7.65
C ALA A 77 -9.93 13.83 7.55
N ILE A 78 -8.70 14.25 7.86
CA ILE A 78 -7.53 13.34 7.90
C ILE A 78 -7.70 12.29 8.99
N THR A 79 -8.14 12.69 10.18
CA THR A 79 -8.40 11.79 11.31
C THR A 79 -9.46 10.75 10.95
N ASP A 80 -10.59 11.19 10.40
CA ASP A 80 -11.69 10.32 9.99
C ASP A 80 -11.24 9.32 8.90
N ALA A 81 -10.45 9.79 7.92
CA ALA A 81 -9.91 8.94 6.87
C ALA A 81 -8.91 7.90 7.41
N CYS A 82 -8.06 8.27 8.37
CA CYS A 82 -7.16 7.34 9.07
C CYS A 82 -7.93 6.29 9.88
N ILE A 83 -8.98 6.70 10.60
CA ILE A 83 -9.85 5.77 11.34
C ILE A 83 -10.51 4.78 10.36
N ALA A 84 -11.10 5.28 9.27
CA ALA A 84 -11.74 4.45 8.25
C ALA A 84 -10.75 3.49 7.58
N ALA A 85 -9.52 3.93 7.30
CA ALA A 85 -8.49 3.09 6.69
C ALA A 85 -8.05 1.92 7.59
N ASN A 86 -8.11 2.09 8.92
CA ASN A 86 -7.73 1.07 9.90
C ASN A 86 -8.87 0.15 10.33
N GLN A 87 -10.11 0.36 9.86
CA GLN A 87 -11.18 -0.60 10.08
C GLN A 87 -10.88 -1.90 9.32
N PRO A 88 -11.13 -3.07 9.94
CA PRO A 88 -11.08 -4.35 9.24
C PRO A 88 -12.08 -4.33 8.08
N ALA A 89 -11.68 -4.91 6.94
CA ALA A 89 -12.56 -5.11 5.81
C ALA A 89 -13.66 -6.12 6.13
#